data_AF-A0AAJ1WPN3-F1
#
_entry.id   AF-A0AAJ1WPN3-F1
#
_cell.length_a   1.000
_cell.length_b   1.000
_cell.length_c   1.000
_cell.angle_alpha   90.00
_cell.angle_beta   90.00
_cell.angle_gamma   90.00
#
_symmetry.space_group_name_H-M   'P 1'
#
loop_
_entity.id
_entity.type
_entity.pdbx_description
1 polymer ?
#
loop_
_entity_poly.entity_id
_entity_poly.type
_entity_poly.pdbx_seq_one_letter_code
_entity_poly.pdbx_strand_id
1 'polypeptide(L)'
;MERLKKELEEAKEKYVEEPLSELELLKEEVAQLREMVEYLSFSKVTNEKYAFWDWCVRNKVYGKKQTYFGLVKSILVDRLTGQEPFKKNIPGVSMDMLYSPQPPTYQEAKQLFMEVLEIRNEETIEELFQALHNQGLSKDLTVLYPHQL
;
A
#
# COMPACT_ATOMS: atom_id res chain seq x y z
N MET A 1 25.87 -43.45 6.23
CA MET A 1 24.98 -42.63 7.09
C MET A 1 24.97 -41.17 6.65
N GLU A 2 26.12 -40.51 6.53
CA GLU A 2 26.21 -39.08 6.21
C GLU A 2 25.77 -38.71 4.78
N ARG A 3 26.15 -39.55 3.80
CA ARG A 3 25.71 -39.39 2.40
C ARG A 3 24.19 -39.49 2.22
N LEU A 4 23.55 -40.46 2.88
CA LEU A 4 22.09 -40.64 2.86
C LEU A 4 21.35 -39.47 3.51
N LYS A 5 21.93 -38.87 4.57
CA LYS A 5 21.37 -37.65 5.18
C LYS A 5 21.46 -36.46 4.22
N LYS A 6 22.57 -36.31 3.50
CA LYS A 6 22.74 -35.23 2.52
C LYS A 6 21.77 -35.38 1.34
N GLU A 7 21.63 -36.58 0.80
CA GLU A 7 20.70 -36.88 -0.28
C GLU A 7 19.23 -36.66 0.17
N LEU A 8 18.91 -36.95 1.43
CA LEU A 8 17.58 -36.68 2.00
C LEU A 8 17.29 -35.19 2.15
N GLU A 9 18.26 -34.40 2.63
CA GLU A 9 18.10 -32.94 2.75
C GLU A 9 17.97 -32.27 1.38
N GLU A 10 18.81 -32.64 0.40
CA GLU A 10 18.70 -32.14 -0.98
C GLU A 10 17.34 -32.50 -1.62
N ALA A 11 16.84 -33.71 -1.36
CA ALA A 11 15.52 -34.10 -1.83
C ALA A 11 14.39 -33.33 -1.13
N LYS A 12 14.51 -33.06 0.17
CA LYS A 12 13.52 -32.28 0.92
C LYS A 12 13.47 -30.83 0.44
N GLU A 13 14.63 -30.21 0.22
CA GLU A 13 14.70 -28.84 -0.29
C GLU A 13 14.06 -28.74 -1.68
N LYS A 14 14.45 -29.64 -2.60
CA LYS A 14 13.96 -29.64 -3.99
C LYS A 14 12.49 -30.00 -4.15
N TYR A 15 11.99 -30.99 -3.41
CA TYR A 15 10.65 -31.54 -3.63
C TYR A 15 9.60 -31.08 -2.61
N VAL A 16 10.00 -30.38 -1.56
CA VAL A 16 9.09 -29.88 -0.52
C VAL A 16 9.22 -28.38 -0.34
N GLU A 17 10.41 -27.86 -0.08
CA GLU A 17 10.58 -26.44 0.29
C GLU A 17 10.46 -25.51 -0.92
N GLU A 18 11.15 -25.80 -2.03
CA GLU A 18 11.04 -25.00 -3.27
C GLU A 18 9.59 -24.95 -3.79
N PRO A 19 8.86 -26.08 -3.96
CA PRO A 19 7.48 -26.03 -4.47
C PRO A 19 6.49 -25.36 -3.50
N LEU A 20 6.71 -25.47 -2.19
CA LEU A 20 5.87 -24.75 -1.20
C LEU A 20 6.06 -23.24 -1.32
N SER A 21 7.30 -22.78 -1.49
CA SER A 21 7.61 -21.37 -1.73
C SER A 21 6.96 -20.86 -3.02
N GLU A 22 7.08 -21.61 -4.11
CA GLU A 22 6.44 -21.27 -5.38
C GLU A 22 4.90 -21.24 -5.28
N LEU A 23 4.31 -22.18 -4.52
CA LEU A 23 2.88 -22.21 -4.26
C LEU A 23 2.40 -21.02 -3.42
N GLU A 24 3.20 -20.54 -2.47
CA GLU A 24 2.88 -19.30 -1.73
C GLU A 24 2.95 -18.07 -2.65
N LEU A 25 3.95 -17.97 -3.52
CA LEU A 25 4.07 -16.89 -4.51
C LEU A 25 2.86 -16.89 -5.46
N LEU A 26 2.49 -18.05 -6.02
CA LEU A 26 1.32 -18.18 -6.90
C LEU A 26 0.01 -17.84 -6.19
N LYS A 27 -0.14 -18.17 -4.91
CA LYS A 27 -1.32 -17.76 -4.12
C LYS A 27 -1.37 -16.24 -3.95
N GLU A 28 -0.24 -15.60 -3.69
CA GLU A 28 -0.17 -14.14 -3.59
C GLU A 28 -0.49 -13.47 -4.93
N GLU A 29 0.02 -14.00 -6.06
CA GLU A 29 -0.32 -13.52 -7.40
C GLU A 29 -1.81 -13.68 -7.73
N VAL A 30 -2.41 -14.82 -7.43
CA VAL A 30 -3.85 -15.05 -7.64
C VAL A 30 -4.68 -14.10 -6.77
N ALA A 31 -4.27 -13.82 -5.54
CA ALA A 31 -4.95 -12.84 -4.69
C ALA A 31 -4.88 -11.43 -5.27
N GLN A 32 -3.71 -11.01 -5.75
CA GLN A 32 -3.53 -9.71 -6.40
C GLN A 32 -4.36 -9.59 -7.70
N LEU A 33 -4.41 -10.65 -8.52
CA LEU A 33 -5.23 -10.67 -9.73
C LEU A 33 -6.73 -10.57 -9.43
N ARG A 34 -7.21 -11.23 -8.36
CA ARG A 34 -8.61 -11.12 -7.93
C ARG A 34 -8.95 -9.71 -7.49
N GLU A 35 -8.08 -9.08 -6.71
CA GLU A 35 -8.23 -7.69 -6.26
C GLU A 35 -8.22 -6.72 -7.47
N MET A 36 -7.33 -6.94 -8.45
CA MET A 36 -7.30 -6.15 -9.69
C MET A 36 -8.60 -6.30 -10.50
N VAL A 37 -9.14 -7.51 -10.64
CA VAL A 37 -10.42 -7.74 -11.32
C VAL A 37 -11.56 -7.04 -10.59
N GLU A 38 -11.58 -7.10 -9.26
CA GLU A 38 -12.55 -6.39 -8.44
C GLU A 38 -12.45 -4.87 -8.64
N TYR A 39 -11.24 -4.31 -8.61
CA TYR A 39 -11.06 -2.87 -8.82
C TYR A 39 -11.40 -2.44 -10.24
N LEU A 40 -11.02 -3.20 -11.26
CA LEU A 40 -11.44 -2.97 -12.65
C LEU A 40 -12.96 -3.02 -12.82
N SER A 41 -13.67 -3.80 -12.01
CA SER A 41 -15.13 -3.82 -12.01
C SER A 41 -15.73 -2.48 -11.56
N PHE A 42 -15.03 -1.77 -10.65
CA PHE A 42 -15.37 -0.42 -10.21
C PHE A 42 -14.89 0.67 -11.19
N SER A 43 -13.79 0.44 -11.90
CA SER A 43 -13.15 1.40 -12.82
C SER A 43 -13.81 1.49 -14.21
N LYS A 44 -15.03 0.96 -14.41
CA LYS A 44 -15.69 1.05 -15.72
C LYS A 44 -16.03 2.50 -16.07
N VAL A 45 -15.20 3.09 -16.95
CA VAL A 45 -15.26 4.48 -17.44
C VAL A 45 -14.89 5.47 -16.33
N THR A 46 -14.06 6.47 -16.63
CA THR A 46 -13.58 7.54 -15.72
C THR A 46 -14.73 8.18 -14.94
N ASN A 47 -15.16 7.53 -13.87
CA ASN A 47 -16.25 7.93 -13.02
C ASN A 47 -15.59 8.48 -11.76
N GLU A 48 -15.80 9.77 -11.50
CA GLU A 48 -15.23 10.46 -10.34
C GLU A 48 -15.56 9.76 -9.02
N LYS A 49 -16.68 9.00 -8.97
CA LYS A 49 -17.06 8.16 -7.82
C LYS A 49 -16.08 7.02 -7.51
N TYR A 50 -15.19 6.67 -8.42
CA TYR A 50 -14.22 5.59 -8.27
C TYR A 50 -12.78 6.04 -8.60
N ALA A 51 -12.51 7.35 -8.55
CA ALA A 51 -11.22 7.94 -8.93
C ALA A 51 -10.01 7.30 -8.19
N PHE A 52 -10.13 7.03 -6.90
CA PHE A 52 -9.07 6.39 -6.11
C PHE A 52 -8.85 4.94 -6.54
N TRP A 53 -9.91 4.16 -6.77
CA TRP A 53 -9.78 2.77 -7.20
C TRP A 53 -9.18 2.65 -8.61
N ASP A 54 -9.58 3.54 -9.52
CA ASP A 54 -8.95 3.66 -10.84
C ASP A 54 -7.46 4.03 -10.74
N TRP A 55 -7.12 4.97 -9.86
CA TRP A 55 -5.72 5.34 -9.62
C TRP A 55 -4.91 4.16 -9.07
N CYS A 56 -5.44 3.41 -8.10
CA CYS A 56 -4.80 2.20 -7.58
C CYS A 56 -4.55 1.18 -8.69
N VAL A 57 -5.51 1.02 -9.60
CA VAL A 57 -5.38 0.08 -10.72
C VAL A 57 -4.25 0.52 -11.67
N ARG A 58 -4.26 1.78 -12.09
CA ARG A 58 -3.25 2.35 -13.00
C ARG A 58 -1.84 2.28 -12.42
N ASN A 59 -1.71 2.51 -11.12
CA ASN A 59 -0.42 2.56 -10.42
C ASN A 59 -0.01 1.25 -9.73
N LYS A 60 -0.76 0.16 -9.97
CA LYS A 60 -0.50 -1.18 -9.46
C LYS A 60 -0.39 -1.25 -7.92
N VAL A 61 -1.25 -0.51 -7.22
CA VAL A 61 -1.31 -0.50 -5.76
C VAL A 61 -2.30 -1.56 -5.28
N TYR A 62 -1.76 -2.75 -4.97
CA TYR A 62 -2.52 -3.93 -4.54
C TYR A 62 -1.83 -4.62 -3.36
N GLY A 63 -2.52 -5.57 -2.71
CA GLY A 63 -1.99 -6.46 -1.69
C GLY A 63 -1.29 -5.73 -0.54
N LYS A 64 -0.02 -6.10 -0.26
CA LYS A 64 0.77 -5.50 0.82
C LYS A 64 0.94 -3.99 0.68
N LYS A 65 1.14 -3.47 -0.55
CA LYS A 65 1.28 -2.02 -0.80
C LYS A 65 0.00 -1.28 -0.39
N GLN A 66 -1.16 -1.80 -0.78
CA GLN A 66 -2.47 -1.24 -0.42
C GLN A 66 -2.70 -1.30 1.10
N THR A 67 -2.32 -2.40 1.73
CA THR A 67 -2.40 -2.58 3.20
C THR A 67 -1.53 -1.55 3.94
N TYR A 68 -0.27 -1.40 3.54
CA TYR A 68 0.65 -0.45 4.16
C TYR A 68 0.24 1.00 3.91
N PHE A 69 -0.20 1.32 2.70
CA PHE A 69 -0.81 2.62 2.39
C PHE A 69 -2.00 2.92 3.30
N GLY A 70 -2.90 1.95 3.49
CA GLY A 70 -4.04 2.07 4.40
C GLY A 70 -3.62 2.35 5.85
N LEU A 71 -2.55 1.71 6.33
CA LEU A 71 -2.00 1.94 7.66
C LEU A 71 -1.39 3.34 7.80
N VAL A 72 -0.53 3.76 6.86
CA VAL A 72 0.04 5.12 6.85
C VAL A 72 -1.07 6.16 6.85
N LYS A 73 -2.08 5.98 5.99
CA LYS A 73 -3.24 6.85 5.90
C LYS A 73 -4.00 6.94 7.22
N SER A 74 -4.24 5.80 7.88
CA SER A 74 -4.90 5.77 9.19
C SER A 74 -4.12 6.54 10.24
N ILE A 75 -2.80 6.32 10.32
CA ILE A 75 -1.94 7.00 11.30
C ILE A 75 -1.92 8.51 11.08
N LEU A 76 -1.91 8.96 9.82
CA LEU A 76 -1.97 10.38 9.50
C LEU A 76 -3.33 11.00 9.87
N VAL A 77 -4.43 10.27 9.70
CA VAL A 77 -5.77 10.72 10.16
C VAL A 77 -5.82 10.79 11.69
N ASP A 78 -5.30 9.78 12.39
CA ASP A 78 -5.26 9.77 13.85
C ASP A 78 -4.49 11.00 14.36
N ARG A 79 -3.30 11.28 13.78
CA ARG A 79 -2.52 12.48 14.10
C ARG A 79 -3.26 13.79 13.81
N LEU A 80 -3.98 13.89 12.70
CA LEU A 80 -4.77 15.09 12.37
C LEU A 80 -5.92 15.32 13.35
N THR A 81 -6.55 14.25 13.80
CA THR A 81 -7.71 14.30 14.70
C THR A 81 -7.32 14.31 16.18
N GLY A 82 -6.02 14.26 16.49
CA GLY A 82 -5.49 14.23 17.86
C GLY A 82 -5.69 12.88 18.56
N GLN A 83 -6.01 11.82 17.81
CA GLN A 83 -6.08 10.46 18.33
C GLN A 83 -4.68 9.84 18.39
N GLU A 84 -4.44 8.99 19.39
CA GLU A 84 -3.16 8.30 19.51
C GLU A 84 -3.08 7.14 18.50
N PRO A 85 -2.13 7.18 17.55
CA PRO A 85 -2.03 6.15 16.53
C PRO A 85 -1.47 4.85 17.10
N PHE A 86 -2.01 3.72 16.65
CA PHE A 86 -1.42 2.42 16.95
C PHE A 86 -0.05 2.27 16.27
N LYS A 87 1.02 2.14 17.06
CA LYS A 87 2.39 2.03 16.53
C LYS A 87 2.62 0.67 15.88
N LYS A 88 2.90 0.70 14.59
CA LYS A 88 3.32 -0.43 13.77
C LYS A 88 4.49 -0.05 12.88
N ASN A 89 5.46 -0.95 12.77
CA ASN A 89 6.57 -0.79 11.82
C ASN A 89 6.07 -1.04 10.39
N ILE A 90 6.34 -0.10 9.49
CA ILE A 90 6.00 -0.20 8.06
C ILE A 90 7.31 -0.20 7.27
N PRO A 91 7.66 -1.29 6.58
CA PRO A 91 8.91 -1.37 5.82
C PRO A 91 9.05 -0.23 4.82
N GLY A 92 10.23 0.40 4.78
CA GLY A 92 10.56 1.47 3.83
C GLY A 92 10.02 2.86 4.20
N VAL A 93 9.30 3.00 5.32
CA VAL A 93 8.70 4.26 5.76
C VAL A 93 9.43 4.82 6.98
N SER A 94 9.68 6.13 6.99
CA SER A 94 10.30 6.83 8.11
C SER A 94 9.39 6.82 9.35
N MET A 95 9.77 6.06 10.38
CA MET A 95 9.02 5.97 11.64
C MET A 95 8.99 7.29 12.40
N ASP A 96 10.09 8.04 12.37
CA ASP A 96 10.18 9.35 13.05
C ASP A 96 9.23 10.36 12.42
N MET A 97 9.11 10.34 11.09
CA MET A 97 8.15 11.20 10.36
C MET A 97 6.71 10.71 10.55
N LEU A 98 6.48 9.40 10.47
CA LEU A 98 5.16 8.78 10.57
C LEU A 98 4.50 9.04 11.93
N TYR A 99 5.27 8.96 13.02
CA TYR A 99 4.79 9.15 14.40
C TYR A 99 5.25 10.48 15.03
N SER A 100 5.53 11.49 14.20
CA SER A 100 5.81 12.85 14.69
C SER A 100 4.65 13.36 15.54
N PRO A 101 4.91 14.02 16.69
CA PRO A 101 3.87 14.50 17.59
C PRO A 101 3.07 15.68 17.04
N GLN A 102 3.52 16.30 15.95
CA GLN A 102 2.82 17.41 15.31
C GLN A 102 1.77 16.91 14.31
N PRO A 103 0.68 17.67 14.06
CA PRO A 103 -0.23 17.39 12.96
C PRO A 103 0.54 17.30 11.64
N PRO A 104 0.26 16.31 10.77
CA PRO A 104 1.02 16.13 9.55
C PRO A 104 0.80 17.29 8.58
N THR A 105 1.87 17.72 7.93
CA THR A 105 1.78 18.67 6.82
C THR A 105 1.48 17.95 5.50
N TYR A 106 1.04 18.69 4.49
CA TYR A 106 0.88 18.15 3.14
C TYR A 106 2.16 17.50 2.60
N GLN A 107 3.31 18.15 2.81
CA GLN A 107 4.60 17.63 2.33
C GLN A 107 5.01 16.36 3.08
N GLU A 108 4.75 16.29 4.40
CA GLU A 108 4.97 15.07 5.17
C GLU A 108 4.10 13.91 4.67
N ALA A 109 2.79 14.16 4.47
CA ALA A 109 1.88 13.14 3.96
C ALA A 109 2.28 12.67 2.55
N LYS A 110 2.66 13.60 1.67
CA LYS A 110 3.17 13.30 0.32
C LYS A 110 4.41 12.42 0.38
N GLN A 111 5.39 12.79 1.21
CA GLN A 111 6.63 12.03 1.38
C GLN A 111 6.36 10.61 1.90
N LEU A 112 5.52 10.47 2.93
CA LEU A 112 5.17 9.15 3.47
C LEU A 112 4.41 8.27 2.46
N PHE A 113 3.58 8.86 1.59
CA PHE A 113 2.93 8.13 0.49
C PHE A 113 3.92 7.73 -0.61
N MET A 114 4.89 8.59 -0.95
CA MET A 114 5.98 8.22 -1.86
C MET A 114 6.79 7.04 -1.33
N GLU A 115 7.13 7.06 -0.03
CA GLU A 115 7.86 6.01 0.66
C GLU A 115 7.09 4.67 0.66
N VAL A 116 5.84 4.68 1.13
CA VAL A 116 5.07 3.44 1.30
C VAL A 116 4.65 2.79 -0.02
N LEU A 117 4.47 3.60 -1.07
CA LEU A 117 4.08 3.11 -2.40
C LEU A 117 5.30 2.85 -3.31
N GLU A 118 6.48 3.28 -2.88
CA GLU A 118 7.74 3.26 -3.64
C GLU A 118 7.64 4.05 -4.96
N ILE A 119 6.91 5.16 -4.93
CA ILE A 119 6.68 6.04 -6.09
C ILE A 119 7.56 7.27 -5.95
N ARG A 120 8.46 7.47 -6.92
CA ARG A 120 9.39 8.61 -6.92
C ARG A 120 8.86 9.84 -7.65
N ASN A 121 7.82 9.69 -8.47
CA ASN A 121 7.21 10.81 -9.17
C ASN A 121 6.21 11.51 -8.25
N GLU A 122 6.50 12.77 -7.90
CA GLU A 122 5.62 13.58 -7.05
C GLU A 122 4.25 13.81 -7.69
N GLU A 123 4.19 14.06 -9.01
CA GLU A 123 2.93 14.28 -9.75
C GLU A 123 1.98 13.08 -9.60
N THR A 124 2.52 11.86 -9.62
CA THR A 124 1.73 10.64 -9.42
C THR A 124 1.10 10.57 -8.03
N ILE A 125 1.77 11.11 -7.00
CA ILE A 125 1.21 11.22 -5.65
C ILE A 125 0.23 12.40 -5.55
N GLU A 126 0.45 13.49 -6.29
CA GLU A 126 -0.53 14.57 -6.40
C GLU A 126 -1.85 14.07 -7.00
N GLU A 127 -1.78 13.23 -8.06
CA GLU A 127 -2.94 12.55 -8.61
C GLU A 127 -3.65 11.65 -7.58
N LEU A 128 -2.91 11.01 -6.67
CA LEU A 128 -3.49 10.23 -5.58
C LEU A 128 -4.28 11.11 -4.61
N PHE A 129 -3.73 12.26 -4.20
CA PHE A 129 -4.46 13.19 -3.34
C PHE A 129 -5.73 13.71 -4.04
N GLN A 130 -5.65 14.05 -5.32
CA GLN A 130 -6.81 14.44 -6.12
C GLN A 130 -7.84 13.30 -6.20
N ALA A 131 -7.39 12.06 -6.41
CA ALA A 131 -8.27 10.90 -6.51
C ALA A 131 -8.99 10.58 -5.19
N LEU A 132 -8.28 10.71 -4.06
CA LEU A 132 -8.87 10.61 -2.71
C LEU A 132 -9.92 11.70 -2.48
N HIS A 133 -9.60 12.94 -2.85
CA HIS A 133 -10.49 14.08 -2.72
C HIS A 133 -11.76 13.94 -3.56
N ASN A 134 -11.62 13.65 -4.86
CA ASN A 134 -12.74 13.50 -5.80
C ASN A 134 -13.70 12.40 -5.37
N GLN A 135 -13.17 11.30 -4.83
CA GLN A 135 -14.00 10.20 -4.35
C GLN A 135 -14.58 10.45 -2.94
N GLY A 136 -14.15 11.52 -2.25
CA GLY A 136 -14.56 11.83 -0.89
C GLY A 136 -14.01 10.86 0.17
N LEU A 137 -12.89 10.20 -0.12
CA LEU A 137 -12.21 9.30 0.80
C LEU A 137 -11.19 10.06 1.64
N SER A 138 -11.12 9.70 2.94
CA SER A 138 -10.14 10.30 3.87
C SER A 138 -10.19 11.83 3.88
N LYS A 139 -11.41 12.35 4.04
CA LYS A 139 -11.70 13.79 4.01
C LYS A 139 -10.77 14.59 4.90
N ASP A 140 -10.46 14.08 6.09
CA ASP A 140 -9.54 14.71 7.04
C ASP A 140 -8.15 14.96 6.45
N LEU A 141 -7.60 13.99 5.69
CA LEU A 141 -6.32 14.15 5.01
C LEU A 141 -6.40 15.08 3.80
N THR A 142 -7.51 15.06 3.08
CA THR A 142 -7.69 15.92 1.90
C THR A 142 -7.81 17.40 2.27
N VAL A 143 -8.07 17.75 3.54
CA VAL A 143 -7.98 19.14 4.03
C VAL A 143 -6.57 19.71 3.87
N LEU A 144 -5.54 18.87 3.93
CA LEU A 144 -4.15 19.27 3.72
C LEU A 144 -3.84 19.58 2.25
N TYR A 145 -4.67 19.13 1.31
CA TYR A 145 -4.39 19.26 -0.11
C TYR A 145 -4.57 20.71 -0.59
N PRO A 146 -3.53 21.37 -1.14
CA PRO A 146 -3.56 22.80 -1.44
C PRO A 146 -4.42 23.17 -2.66
N HIS A 147 -4.76 22.20 -3.51
CA HIS A 147 -5.59 22.41 -4.70
C HIS A 147 -7.05 22.04 -4.42
N GLN A 148 -7.66 22.72 -3.43
CA GLN A 148 -9.12 22.73 -3.29
C GLN A 148 -9.69 23.47 -4.50
N LEU A 149 -10.21 22.72 -5.48
CA LEU A 149 -11.00 23.25 -6.59
C LEU A 149 -12.48 23.29 -6.19
#